data_AF-A0A821V2E9-F1
#
_entry.id   AF-A0A821V2E9-F1
#
_cell.length_a   1.000
_cell.length_b   1.000
_cell.length_c   1.000
_cell.angle_alpha   90.00
_cell.angle_beta   90.00
_cell.angle_gamma   90.00
#
_symmetry.space_group_name_H-M   'P 1'
#
loop_
_entity.id
_entity.type
_entity.pdbx_description
1 polymer ?
#
loop_
_entity_poly.entity_id
_entity_poly.type
_entity_poly.pdbx_seq_one_letter_code
_entity_poly.pdbx_strand_id
1 'polypeptide(L)'
;MDDGLPENVFSLKNDDFYEFIQVLVGQQMADILKFQSITSTQSLIRNPNIFAIFNMNSSESSFLMIRERSCFQLDNGAFIVKIGNENEADENKDKFLNYFIDTITDNLTKSKNNFRYSNSIKNFALSLYILGGKLTYEFLRLNLPGSLPHLSLLNSLISSSDSRISEGEFRFDQLHKHFDSLNVQYAFGSKDCTGIVKRIKYDSKTNTFTEFPSLLDRGVPVKSYYQTDSPVQSTDNSSIPSPYLLSAYGIDNIATANDILQRWWYILFNQSLQRNVRIIGFSSDADPKYLPAMRLMSGFLGALPNFQVHQYPQAFQIKI
;
A
#
# COMPACT_ATOMS: atom_id res chain seq x y z
N MET A 1 5.33 -29.64 1.40
CA MET A 1 6.44 -29.92 2.33
C MET A 1 6.02 -29.28 3.63
N ASP A 2 6.00 -30.03 4.73
CA ASP A 2 5.67 -29.49 6.05
C ASP A 2 6.69 -28.41 6.41
N ASP A 3 6.24 -27.15 6.48
CA ASP A 3 7.04 -26.04 6.97
C ASP A 3 7.18 -26.18 8.49
N GLY A 4 8.09 -27.06 8.89
CA GLY A 4 8.42 -27.38 10.27
C GLY A 4 9.07 -26.19 10.98
N LEU A 5 8.26 -25.22 11.39
CA LEU A 5 8.69 -24.24 12.37
C LEU A 5 9.05 -25.00 13.66
N PRO A 6 10.23 -24.74 14.25
CA PRO A 6 10.62 -25.41 15.50
C PRO A 6 9.62 -25.04 16.60
N GLU A 7 9.24 -26.03 17.43
CA GLU A 7 8.29 -25.86 18.53
C GLU A 7 8.69 -24.75 19.51
N ASN A 8 9.99 -24.42 19.59
CA ASN A 8 10.50 -23.33 20.40
C ASN A 8 11.66 -22.56 19.71
N VAL A 9 11.33 -21.41 19.14
CA VAL A 9 12.30 -20.51 18.49
C VAL A 9 13.26 -19.87 19.51
N PHE A 10 12.86 -19.75 20.78
CA PHE A 10 13.69 -19.13 21.82
C PHE A 10 14.86 -20.01 22.28
N SER A 11 14.81 -21.32 22.01
CA SER A 11 15.91 -22.23 22.31
C SER A 11 16.97 -22.31 21.20
N LEU A 12 16.73 -21.72 20.03
CA LEU A 12 17.68 -21.77 18.90
C LEU A 12 18.97 -21.02 19.22
N LYS A 13 20.10 -21.67 18.91
CA LYS A 13 21.45 -21.14 19.13
C LYS A 13 22.37 -21.55 17.97
N ASN A 14 23.38 -20.74 17.72
CA ASN A 14 24.45 -20.94 16.75
C ASN A 14 23.91 -21.30 15.35
N ASP A 15 24.34 -22.43 14.79
CA ASP A 15 24.03 -22.81 13.42
C ASP A 15 22.53 -23.06 13.21
N ASP A 16 21.84 -23.68 14.17
CA ASP A 16 20.38 -23.88 14.11
C ASP A 16 19.62 -22.55 14.05
N PHE A 17 20.14 -21.53 14.74
CA PHE A 17 19.60 -20.18 14.68
C PHE A 17 19.85 -19.53 13.32
N TYR A 18 21.06 -19.65 12.76
CA TYR A 18 21.37 -19.07 11.45
C TYR A 18 20.63 -19.76 10.31
N GLU A 19 20.49 -21.09 10.35
CA GLU A 19 19.72 -21.85 9.36
C GLU A 19 18.24 -21.45 9.41
N PHE A 20 17.67 -21.32 10.61
CA PHE A 20 16.30 -20.83 10.77
C PHE A 20 16.11 -19.41 10.20
N ILE A 21 17.03 -18.48 10.49
CA ILE A 21 16.99 -17.12 9.95
C ILE A 21 17.17 -17.13 8.43
N GLN A 22 18.07 -17.96 7.90
CA GLN A 22 18.32 -18.10 6.47
C GLN A 22 17.05 -18.57 5.74
N VAL A 23 16.33 -19.54 6.29
CA VAL A 23 15.05 -20.02 5.74
C VAL A 23 13.98 -18.92 5.80
N LEU A 24 13.92 -18.16 6.89
CA LEU A 24 12.84 -17.19 7.13
C LEU A 24 13.01 -15.87 6.38
N VAL A 25 14.21 -15.30 6.41
CA VAL A 25 14.51 -13.93 5.92
C VAL A 25 15.66 -13.89 4.90
N GLY A 26 16.26 -15.04 4.58
CA GLY A 26 17.29 -15.18 3.57
C GLY A 26 18.73 -15.10 4.11
N GLN A 27 19.68 -15.59 3.30
CA GLN A 27 21.10 -15.67 3.65
C GLN A 27 21.71 -14.33 4.08
N GLN A 28 21.30 -13.23 3.44
CA GLN A 28 21.85 -11.89 3.70
C GLN A 28 21.69 -11.49 5.18
N MET A 29 20.51 -11.75 5.76
CA MET A 29 20.26 -11.40 7.15
C MET A 29 21.02 -12.34 8.10
N ALA A 30 21.14 -13.63 7.76
CA ALA A 30 21.95 -14.57 8.52
C ALA A 30 23.42 -14.14 8.58
N ASP A 31 23.99 -13.71 7.44
CA ASP A 31 25.37 -13.22 7.36
C ASP A 31 25.58 -11.95 8.19
N ILE A 32 24.62 -11.01 8.16
CA ILE A 32 24.64 -9.79 8.99
C ILE A 32 24.64 -10.14 10.49
N LEU A 33 23.73 -11.01 10.92
CA LEU A 33 23.65 -11.41 12.33
C LEU A 33 24.90 -12.16 12.77
N LYS A 34 25.46 -13.01 11.90
CA LYS A 34 26.72 -13.72 12.15
C LYS A 34 27.89 -12.76 12.31
N PHE A 35 27.97 -11.73 11.48
CA PHE A 35 28.99 -10.68 11.59
C PHE A 35 28.87 -9.90 12.91
N GLN A 36 27.64 -9.58 13.34
CA GLN A 36 27.39 -8.93 14.64
C GLN A 36 27.57 -9.86 15.85
N SER A 37 28.00 -11.10 15.64
CA SER A 37 28.11 -12.12 16.70
C SER A 37 26.79 -12.38 17.44
N ILE A 38 25.65 -12.19 16.76
CA ILE A 38 24.32 -12.50 17.29
C ILE A 38 24.06 -13.98 17.02
N THR A 39 24.37 -14.81 18.01
CA THR A 39 24.35 -16.28 17.89
C THR A 39 23.06 -16.93 18.42
N SER A 40 22.08 -16.18 18.89
CA SER A 40 20.84 -16.78 19.41
C SER A 40 19.66 -15.81 19.36
N THR A 41 18.45 -16.36 19.42
CA THR A 41 17.20 -15.59 19.53
C THR A 41 17.22 -14.66 20.74
N GLN A 42 17.79 -15.09 21.87
CA GLN A 42 17.92 -14.26 23.08
C GLN A 42 18.91 -13.11 22.86
N SER A 43 20.04 -13.37 22.20
CA SER A 43 21.03 -12.34 21.86
C SER A 43 20.45 -11.31 20.90
N LEU A 44 19.63 -11.76 19.94
CA LEU A 44 18.94 -10.89 18.98
C LEU A 44 17.97 -9.94 19.69
N ILE A 45 17.12 -10.47 20.58
CA ILE A 45 16.14 -9.69 21.33
C ILE A 45 16.81 -8.71 22.29
N ARG A 46 17.95 -9.10 22.89
CA ARG A 46 18.70 -8.25 23.82
C ARG A 46 19.59 -7.22 23.13
N ASN A 47 19.77 -7.29 21.81
CA ASN A 47 20.59 -6.33 21.09
C ASN A 47 19.82 -5.00 20.96
N PRO A 48 20.31 -3.90 21.56
CA PRO A 48 19.60 -2.63 21.55
C PRO A 48 19.54 -1.99 20.16
N ASN A 49 20.45 -2.36 19.23
CA ASN A 49 20.46 -1.82 17.88
C ASN A 49 21.10 -2.78 16.86
N ILE A 50 20.29 -3.67 16.31
CA ILE A 50 20.69 -4.60 15.22
C ILE A 50 21.08 -3.84 13.94
N PHE A 51 20.64 -2.59 13.79
CA PHE A 51 20.94 -1.76 12.63
C PHE A 51 22.24 -0.94 12.79
N ALA A 52 22.97 -1.07 13.90
CA ALA A 52 24.24 -0.39 14.09
C ALA A 52 25.29 -0.76 13.02
N ILE A 53 25.19 -1.98 12.46
CA ILE A 53 26.08 -2.47 11.40
C ILE A 53 26.05 -1.58 10.14
N PHE A 54 24.94 -0.92 9.86
CA PHE A 54 24.77 -0.09 8.67
C PHE A 54 25.61 1.19 8.73
N ASN A 55 26.00 1.60 9.93
CA ASN A 55 26.83 2.77 10.20
C ASN A 55 28.29 2.41 10.52
N MET A 56 28.66 1.12 10.42
CA MET A 56 30.03 0.69 10.69
C MET A 56 30.92 0.93 9.48
N ASN A 57 32.01 1.68 9.69
CA ASN A 57 33.10 1.79 8.73
C ASN A 57 34.14 0.70 9.03
N SER A 58 34.03 -0.43 8.33
CA SER A 58 35.01 -1.52 8.42
C SER A 58 35.60 -1.82 7.04
N SER A 59 36.91 -2.00 6.99
CA SER A 59 37.65 -2.45 5.80
C SER A 59 37.79 -3.97 5.74
N GLU A 60 37.11 -4.71 6.62
CA GLU A 60 37.17 -6.17 6.65
C GLU A 60 36.52 -6.79 5.41
N SER A 61 37.20 -7.74 4.77
CA SER A 61 36.74 -8.36 3.51
C SER A 61 35.35 -9.02 3.65
N SER A 62 35.10 -9.69 4.77
CA SER A 62 33.80 -10.30 5.11
C SER A 62 32.67 -9.27 5.16
N PHE A 63 32.94 -8.11 5.76
CA PHE A 63 32.00 -6.99 5.86
C PHE A 63 31.73 -6.33 4.50
N LEU A 64 32.75 -6.15 3.68
CA LEU A 64 32.60 -5.60 2.33
C LEU A 64 31.72 -6.49 1.44
N MET A 65 31.87 -7.82 1.52
CA MET A 65 30.98 -8.76 0.83
C MET A 65 29.52 -8.65 1.31
N ILE A 66 29.31 -8.46 2.62
CA ILE A 66 27.96 -8.26 3.17
C ILE A 66 27.36 -6.94 2.69
N ARG A 67 28.14 -5.85 2.65
CA ARG A 67 27.71 -4.53 2.12
C ARG A 67 27.32 -4.62 0.65
N GLU A 68 28.14 -5.29 -0.16
CA GLU A 68 27.88 -5.47 -1.61
C GLU A 68 26.60 -6.27 -1.84
N ARG A 69 26.38 -7.35 -1.07
CA ARG A 69 25.18 -8.19 -1.20
C ARG A 69 23.92 -7.56 -0.62
N SER A 70 24.04 -6.85 0.49
CA SER A 70 22.90 -6.32 1.26
C SER A 70 22.53 -4.89 0.87
N CYS A 71 23.36 -4.26 0.03
CA CYS A 71 23.13 -2.96 -0.55
C CYS A 71 23.06 -1.83 0.50
N PHE A 72 24.17 -1.50 1.16
CA PHE A 72 24.29 -0.38 2.13
C PHE A 72 25.13 0.78 1.60
N GLN A 73 25.08 1.93 2.29
CA GLN A 73 25.82 3.15 1.94
C GLN A 73 27.30 2.86 1.69
N LEU A 74 27.86 3.44 0.64
CA LEU A 74 29.24 3.32 0.18
C LEU A 74 30.11 4.45 0.77
N ASP A 75 31.41 4.21 0.84
CA ASP A 75 32.40 5.16 1.41
C ASP A 75 32.53 6.47 0.60
N ASN A 76 31.90 6.54 -0.56
CA ASN A 76 31.84 7.70 -1.45
C ASN A 76 30.57 8.58 -1.24
N GLY A 77 29.71 8.25 -0.27
CA GLY A 77 28.49 9.00 0.04
C GLY A 77 27.23 8.57 -0.72
N ALA A 78 27.27 7.52 -1.56
CA ALA A 78 26.08 6.97 -2.22
C ALA A 78 25.38 5.88 -1.38
N PHE A 79 24.05 5.79 -1.45
CA PHE A 79 23.23 4.80 -0.75
C PHE A 79 22.60 3.80 -1.71
N ILE A 80 22.33 2.58 -1.22
CA ILE A 80 21.24 1.78 -1.76
C ILE A 80 20.12 1.77 -0.70
N VAL A 81 18.92 2.13 -1.15
CA VAL A 81 17.73 2.32 -0.32
C VAL A 81 16.98 1.00 -0.19
N LYS A 82 16.95 0.42 1.02
CA LYS A 82 15.77 -0.32 1.48
C LYS A 82 14.93 0.64 2.30
N ILE A 83 13.67 0.81 1.89
CA ILE A 83 12.71 1.71 2.51
C ILE A 83 12.46 1.25 3.95
N GLY A 84 13.03 1.99 4.90
CA GLY A 84 12.61 2.07 6.28
C GLY A 84 12.70 3.54 6.65
N ASN A 85 11.54 4.19 6.85
CA ASN A 85 11.47 5.60 7.22
C ASN A 85 12.21 5.84 8.55
N GLU A 86 13.45 6.33 8.47
CA GLU A 86 14.10 7.01 9.57
C GLU A 86 14.27 8.46 9.19
N ASN A 87 13.26 9.26 9.51
CA ASN A 87 13.40 10.69 9.76
C ASN A 87 12.33 11.08 10.81
N GLU A 88 12.79 11.61 11.95
CA GLU A 88 12.01 12.23 13.06
C GLU A 88 11.17 11.33 13.99
N ALA A 89 11.75 10.34 14.68
CA ALA A 89 10.98 9.55 15.66
C ALA A 89 11.68 9.09 16.95
N ASP A 90 12.87 9.56 17.31
CA ASP A 90 13.57 8.99 18.50
C ASP A 90 12.85 9.26 19.83
N GLU A 91 12.26 10.44 20.04
CA GLU A 91 11.47 10.68 21.28
C GLU A 91 10.09 9.98 21.30
N ASN A 92 9.58 9.53 20.15
CA ASN A 92 8.26 8.90 20.04
C ASN A 92 8.32 7.36 19.94
N LYS A 93 9.42 6.78 19.47
CA LYS A 93 9.64 5.33 19.41
C LYS A 93 9.60 4.70 20.80
N ASP A 94 10.32 5.30 21.76
CA ASP A 94 10.34 4.82 23.15
C ASP A 94 8.97 4.93 23.81
N LYS A 95 8.20 5.99 23.49
CA LYS A 95 6.82 6.14 24.00
C LYS A 95 5.90 5.05 23.49
N PHE A 96 5.99 4.65 22.23
CA PHE A 96 5.16 3.56 21.70
C PHE A 96 5.53 2.21 22.30
N LEU A 97 6.83 1.89 22.40
CA LEU A 97 7.28 0.62 22.99
C LEU A 97 6.88 0.50 24.46
N ASN A 98 7.07 1.56 25.25
CA ASN A 98 6.62 1.59 26.64
C ASN A 98 5.10 1.41 26.73
N TYR A 99 4.34 2.15 25.91
CA TYR A 99 2.88 2.00 25.85
C TYR A 99 2.41 0.60 25.41
N PHE A 100 3.17 -0.04 24.53
CA PHE A 100 2.90 -1.40 24.06
C PHE A 100 3.14 -2.43 25.17
N ILE A 101 4.26 -2.31 25.89
CA ILE A 101 4.60 -3.15 27.05
C ILE A 101 3.57 -2.96 28.17
N ASP A 102 3.18 -1.72 28.45
CA ASP A 102 2.15 -1.41 29.44
C ASP A 102 0.81 -2.06 29.06
N THR A 103 0.43 -1.98 27.79
CA THR A 103 -0.82 -2.62 27.31
C THR A 103 -0.76 -4.14 27.42
N ILE A 104 0.39 -4.76 27.13
CA ILE A 104 0.58 -6.21 27.31
C ILE A 104 0.42 -6.57 28.79
N THR A 105 1.09 -5.84 29.67
CA THR A 105 1.07 -6.09 31.12
C THR A 105 -0.35 -5.94 31.66
N ASP A 106 -1.05 -4.88 31.26
CA ASP A 106 -2.45 -4.63 31.60
C ASP A 106 -3.41 -5.68 31.05
N ASN A 107 -3.16 -6.23 29.87
CA ASN A 107 -4.02 -7.26 29.30
C ASN A 107 -3.73 -8.63 29.92
N LEU A 108 -2.49 -8.93 30.31
CA LEU A 108 -2.13 -10.17 30.98
C LEU A 108 -2.75 -10.29 32.38
N THR A 109 -3.04 -9.17 33.05
CA THR A 109 -3.79 -9.16 34.33
C THR A 109 -5.29 -9.38 34.14
N LYS A 110 -5.82 -9.29 32.92
CA LYS A 110 -7.24 -9.42 32.61
C LYS A 110 -7.57 -10.80 32.07
N SER A 111 -8.85 -11.18 32.15
CA SER A 111 -9.34 -12.37 31.46
C SER A 111 -9.26 -12.17 29.94
N LYS A 112 -9.05 -13.27 29.19
CA LYS A 112 -8.86 -13.26 27.73
C LYS A 112 -9.94 -12.52 26.93
N ASN A 113 -11.15 -12.42 27.48
CA ASN A 113 -12.29 -11.76 26.83
C ASN A 113 -12.34 -10.24 27.05
N ASN A 114 -11.50 -9.70 27.95
CA ASN A 114 -11.52 -8.30 28.37
C ASN A 114 -10.29 -7.52 27.91
N PHE A 115 -9.55 -8.05 26.93
CA PHE A 115 -8.40 -7.34 26.35
C PHE A 115 -8.86 -6.05 25.67
N ARG A 116 -8.15 -4.96 25.98
CA ARG A 116 -8.41 -3.64 25.39
C ARG A 116 -7.15 -3.18 24.69
N TYR A 117 -7.36 -2.55 23.53
CA TYR A 117 -6.28 -2.08 22.67
C TYR A 117 -6.53 -0.61 22.33
N SER A 118 -5.49 0.20 22.44
CA SER A 118 -5.51 1.59 22.00
C SER A 118 -5.57 1.68 20.47
N ASN A 119 -5.89 2.87 19.95
CA ASN A 119 -5.89 3.10 18.50
C ASN A 119 -4.49 2.94 17.89
N SER A 120 -3.42 3.32 18.61
CA SER A 120 -2.05 3.13 18.14
C SER A 120 -1.71 1.65 17.94
N ILE A 121 -2.14 0.78 18.87
CA ILE A 121 -1.92 -0.67 18.77
C ILE A 121 -2.79 -1.29 17.69
N LYS A 122 -4.03 -0.83 17.53
CA LYS A 122 -4.90 -1.26 16.43
C LYS A 122 -4.31 -0.89 15.06
N ASN A 123 -3.78 0.32 14.92
CA ASN A 123 -3.13 0.78 13.70
C ASN A 123 -1.85 -0.02 13.41
N PHE A 124 -1.02 -0.26 14.43
CA PHE A 124 0.15 -1.13 14.31
C PHE A 124 -0.24 -2.55 13.89
N ALA A 125 -1.26 -3.13 14.52
CA ALA A 125 -1.78 -4.46 14.18
C ALA A 125 -2.31 -4.53 12.74
N LEU A 126 -3.01 -3.48 12.28
CA LEU A 126 -3.47 -3.36 10.88
C LEU A 126 -2.29 -3.31 9.92
N SER A 127 -1.29 -2.46 10.18
CA SER A 127 -0.08 -2.36 9.35
C SER A 127 0.68 -3.68 9.31
N LEU A 128 0.85 -4.34 10.46
CA LEU A 128 1.50 -5.65 10.54
C LEU A 128 0.74 -6.72 9.76
N TYR A 129 -0.60 -6.73 9.85
CA TYR A 129 -1.44 -7.66 9.10
C TYR A 129 -1.38 -7.42 7.58
N ILE A 130 -1.40 -6.14 7.15
CA ILE A 130 -1.36 -5.76 5.73
C ILE A 130 0.02 -6.05 5.12
N LEU A 131 1.11 -5.70 5.82
CA LEU A 131 2.48 -5.85 5.31
C LEU A 131 3.04 -7.25 5.52
N GLY A 132 2.82 -7.84 6.70
CA GLY A 132 3.34 -9.17 7.05
C GLY A 132 2.41 -10.31 6.65
N GLY A 133 1.15 -10.05 6.35
CA GLY A 133 0.16 -11.07 6.03
C GLY A 133 -0.37 -11.84 7.24
N LYS A 134 -1.38 -12.68 6.99
CA LYS A 134 -2.12 -13.40 8.05
C LYS A 134 -1.23 -14.33 8.90
N LEU A 135 -0.30 -15.06 8.27
CA LEU A 135 0.55 -16.02 8.97
C LEU A 135 1.50 -15.34 9.95
N THR A 136 2.21 -14.31 9.48
CA THR A 136 3.11 -13.49 10.31
C THR A 136 2.36 -12.85 11.47
N TYR A 137 1.17 -12.31 11.20
CA TYR A 137 0.34 -11.69 12.22
C TYR A 137 -0.09 -12.70 13.30
N GLU A 138 -0.61 -13.86 12.89
CA GLU A 138 -1.03 -14.91 13.83
C GLU A 138 0.14 -15.47 14.62
N PHE A 139 1.30 -15.66 13.97
CA PHE A 139 2.52 -16.08 14.64
C PHE A 139 2.89 -15.11 15.77
N LEU A 140 2.96 -13.81 15.49
CA LEU A 140 3.29 -12.81 16.52
C LEU A 140 2.22 -12.74 17.61
N ARG A 141 0.94 -12.81 17.24
CA ARG A 141 -0.18 -12.78 18.20
C ARG A 141 -0.16 -13.96 19.18
N LEU A 142 0.16 -15.16 18.69
CA LEU A 142 0.22 -16.37 19.51
C LEU A 142 1.46 -16.38 20.42
N ASN A 143 2.59 -15.87 19.93
CA ASN A 143 3.83 -15.81 20.72
C ASN A 143 3.86 -14.65 21.74
N LEU A 144 3.03 -13.62 21.55
CA LEU A 144 2.91 -12.48 22.46
C LEU A 144 1.46 -12.34 22.96
N PRO A 145 1.02 -13.15 23.94
CA PRO A 145 -0.36 -13.11 24.41
C PRO A 145 -0.74 -11.76 25.00
N GLY A 146 -1.89 -11.22 24.59
CA GLY A 146 -2.40 -9.92 25.06
C GLY A 146 -1.82 -8.69 24.34
N SER A 147 -0.88 -8.89 23.42
CA SER A 147 -0.24 -7.81 22.65
C SER A 147 -1.06 -7.33 21.46
N LEU A 148 -1.69 -8.27 20.74
CA LEU A 148 -2.30 -8.03 19.44
C LEU A 148 -3.77 -8.48 19.41
N PRO A 149 -4.66 -7.70 18.77
CA PRO A 149 -6.07 -8.02 18.69
C PRO A 149 -6.39 -9.29 17.89
N HIS A 150 -7.56 -9.87 18.14
CA HIS A 150 -8.05 -11.01 17.36
C HIS A 150 -8.36 -10.60 15.91
N LEU A 151 -8.24 -11.55 14.96
CA LEU A 151 -8.57 -11.33 13.54
C LEU A 151 -9.98 -10.78 13.32
N SER A 152 -10.96 -11.17 14.14
CA SER A 152 -12.33 -10.66 14.05
C SER A 152 -12.39 -9.15 14.27
N LEU A 153 -11.59 -8.63 15.20
CA LEU A 153 -11.51 -7.18 15.44
C LEU A 153 -10.82 -6.47 14.27
N LEU A 154 -9.74 -7.05 13.73
CA LEU A 154 -9.07 -6.54 12.53
C LEU A 154 -10.01 -6.49 11.33
N ASN A 155 -10.75 -7.58 11.07
CA ASN A 155 -11.71 -7.63 9.98
C ASN A 155 -12.84 -6.62 10.17
N SER A 156 -13.26 -6.38 11.41
CA SER A 156 -14.21 -5.31 11.73
C SER A 156 -13.62 -3.93 11.45
N LEU A 157 -12.38 -3.67 11.86
CA LEU A 157 -11.68 -2.40 11.62
C LEU A 157 -11.47 -2.12 10.12
N ILE A 158 -11.05 -3.14 9.37
CA ILE A 158 -10.92 -3.07 7.90
C ILE A 158 -12.30 -2.84 7.27
N SER A 159 -13.31 -3.55 7.74
CA SER A 159 -14.68 -3.40 7.26
C SER A 159 -15.30 -2.04 7.56
N SER A 160 -14.93 -1.42 8.68
CA SER A 160 -15.40 -0.08 9.08
C SER A 160 -14.54 1.04 8.53
N SER A 161 -13.40 0.73 7.90
CA SER A 161 -12.58 1.76 7.25
C SER A 161 -13.23 2.20 5.94
N ASP A 162 -13.30 3.51 5.69
CA ASP A 162 -13.68 4.12 4.40
C ASP A 162 -12.68 3.80 3.27
N SER A 163 -11.74 2.88 3.52
CA SER A 163 -10.69 2.49 2.60
C SER A 163 -11.15 1.48 1.55
N ARG A 164 -12.43 1.06 1.51
CA ARG A 164 -12.95 0.18 0.44
C ARG A 164 -13.06 0.90 -0.89
N ILE A 165 -12.37 0.39 -1.91
CA ILE A 165 -12.48 0.91 -3.28
C ILE A 165 -13.79 0.37 -3.86
N SER A 166 -14.66 1.26 -4.35
CA SER A 166 -15.89 0.87 -5.04
C SER A 166 -15.68 0.84 -6.55
N GLU A 167 -16.48 0.03 -7.25
CA GLU A 167 -16.46 -0.02 -8.71
C GLU A 167 -16.83 1.34 -9.32
N GLY A 168 -16.03 1.80 -10.28
CA GLY A 168 -16.28 3.07 -11.00
C GLY A 168 -16.16 4.34 -10.15
N GLU A 169 -15.80 4.23 -8.87
CA GLU A 169 -15.73 5.38 -7.96
C GLU A 169 -14.30 5.87 -7.79
N PHE A 170 -14.08 7.13 -8.15
CA PHE A 170 -12.84 7.83 -7.93
C PHE A 170 -12.96 8.71 -6.70
N ARG A 171 -11.95 8.66 -5.83
CA ARG A 171 -11.91 9.42 -4.58
C ARG A 171 -11.24 10.79 -4.76
N PHE A 172 -11.82 11.61 -5.63
CA PHE A 172 -11.27 12.94 -5.94
C PHE A 172 -11.27 13.89 -4.75
N ASP A 173 -12.20 13.74 -3.80
CA ASP A 173 -12.27 14.61 -2.63
C ASP A 173 -11.12 14.35 -1.64
N GLN A 174 -10.70 13.09 -1.53
CA GLN A 174 -9.55 12.71 -0.73
C GLN A 174 -8.24 13.12 -1.41
N LEU A 175 -8.18 13.05 -2.75
CA LEU A 175 -7.08 13.63 -3.53
C LEU A 175 -6.95 15.14 -3.25
N HIS A 176 -8.06 15.88 -3.29
CA HIS A 176 -8.05 17.32 -2.99
C HIS A 176 -7.50 17.60 -1.59
N LYS A 177 -8.04 16.92 -0.57
CA LYS A 177 -7.55 17.05 0.82
C LYS A 177 -6.04 16.74 0.93
N HIS A 178 -5.54 15.78 0.17
CA HIS A 178 -4.11 15.46 0.13
C HIS A 178 -3.28 16.60 -0.49
N PHE A 179 -3.72 17.14 -1.62
CA PHE A 179 -3.04 18.25 -2.29
C PHE A 179 -3.06 19.53 -1.44
N ASP A 180 -4.19 19.81 -0.77
CA ASP A 180 -4.30 20.88 0.21
C ASP A 180 -3.31 20.70 1.36
N SER A 181 -3.18 19.48 1.89
CA SER A 181 -2.26 19.22 3.01
C SER A 181 -0.79 19.41 2.65
N LEU A 182 -0.44 19.24 1.38
CA LEU A 182 0.91 19.45 0.86
C LEU A 182 1.13 20.87 0.31
N ASN A 183 0.07 21.69 0.23
CA ASN A 183 0.08 22.98 -0.46
C ASN A 183 0.61 22.88 -1.90
N VAL A 184 0.24 21.81 -2.60
CA VAL A 184 0.61 21.54 -4.00
C VAL A 184 -0.63 21.59 -4.86
N GLN A 185 -0.53 22.17 -6.06
CA GLN A 185 -1.63 22.22 -7.03
C GLN A 185 -1.31 21.48 -8.33
N TYR A 186 -0.10 20.95 -8.47
CA TYR A 186 0.37 20.33 -9.71
C TYR A 186 0.56 18.83 -9.55
N ALA A 187 0.03 18.05 -10.49
CA ALA A 187 0.11 16.60 -10.48
C ALA A 187 0.60 16.06 -11.81
N PHE A 188 1.28 14.92 -11.77
CA PHE A 188 1.53 14.10 -12.95
C PHE A 188 0.62 12.87 -12.87
N GLY A 189 -0.14 12.60 -13.94
CA GLY A 189 -1.02 11.44 -14.00
C GLY A 189 -0.34 10.26 -14.68
N SER A 190 -0.52 9.05 -14.16
CA SER A 190 -0.13 7.82 -14.85
C SER A 190 -1.29 6.84 -14.83
N LYS A 191 -1.56 6.18 -15.96
CA LYS A 191 -2.59 5.13 -16.05
C LYS A 191 -1.99 3.79 -16.45
N ASP A 192 -2.37 2.79 -15.68
CA ASP A 192 -2.13 1.37 -15.95
C ASP A 192 -3.46 0.60 -15.80
N CYS A 193 -3.59 -0.56 -16.44
CA CYS A 193 -4.70 -1.49 -16.26
C CYS A 193 -4.18 -2.91 -16.02
N THR A 194 -4.41 -3.42 -14.82
CA THR A 194 -4.14 -4.82 -14.48
C THR A 194 -5.33 -5.71 -14.84
N GLY A 195 -5.07 -6.86 -15.47
CA GLY A 195 -6.09 -7.88 -15.69
C GLY A 195 -6.51 -8.55 -14.38
N ILE A 196 -7.82 -8.67 -14.16
CA ILE A 196 -8.40 -9.34 -12.98
C ILE A 196 -9.06 -10.65 -13.44
N VAL A 197 -8.86 -11.72 -12.67
CA VAL A 197 -9.58 -12.99 -12.89
C VAL A 197 -11.04 -12.80 -12.54
N LYS A 198 -11.91 -12.92 -13.55
CA LYS A 198 -13.37 -12.74 -13.38
C LYS A 198 -13.96 -13.87 -12.54
N ARG A 199 -14.56 -13.51 -11.41
CA ARG A 199 -15.28 -14.41 -10.50
C ARG A 199 -16.48 -13.67 -9.90
N ILE A 200 -17.66 -13.92 -10.46
CA ILE A 200 -18.91 -13.33 -9.95
C ILE A 200 -19.02 -13.54 -8.44
N LYS A 201 -19.15 -12.44 -7.70
CA LYS A 201 -19.32 -12.42 -6.25
C LYS A 201 -20.48 -11.52 -5.88
N TYR A 202 -21.29 -12.00 -4.94
CA TYR A 202 -22.31 -11.20 -4.31
C TYR A 202 -21.73 -10.54 -3.05
N ASP A 203 -21.79 -9.21 -2.96
CA ASP A 203 -21.52 -8.48 -1.72
C ASP A 203 -22.84 -8.22 -1.00
N SER A 204 -23.03 -8.88 0.14
CA SER A 204 -24.24 -8.76 0.96
C SER A 204 -24.37 -7.40 1.64
N LYS A 205 -23.27 -6.63 1.80
CA LYS A 205 -23.33 -5.32 2.44
C LYS A 205 -23.91 -4.25 1.52
N THR A 206 -23.50 -4.26 0.26
CA THR A 206 -23.98 -3.31 -0.76
C THR A 206 -25.18 -3.86 -1.53
N ASN A 207 -25.53 -5.14 -1.32
CA ASN A 207 -26.57 -5.83 -2.07
C ASN A 207 -26.33 -5.72 -3.58
N THR A 208 -25.08 -5.97 -4.00
CA THR A 208 -24.65 -5.84 -5.39
C THR A 208 -23.95 -7.12 -5.85
N PHE A 209 -24.23 -7.51 -7.09
CA PHE A 209 -23.33 -8.43 -7.77
C PHE A 209 -22.14 -7.66 -8.34
N THR A 210 -20.94 -8.11 -7.97
CA THR A 210 -19.67 -7.59 -8.45
C THR A 210 -19.08 -8.56 -9.48
N GLU A 211 -18.20 -8.07 -10.34
CA GLU A 211 -17.48 -8.87 -11.35
C GLU A 211 -18.31 -9.26 -12.60
N PHE A 212 -19.44 -8.60 -12.85
CA PHE A 212 -20.10 -8.56 -14.16
C PHE A 212 -19.58 -7.38 -15.01
N PRO A 213 -19.53 -7.49 -16.35
CA PRO A 213 -19.17 -6.36 -17.19
C PRO A 213 -20.21 -5.23 -17.06
N SER A 214 -19.83 -4.14 -16.40
CA SER A 214 -20.64 -2.92 -16.28
C SER A 214 -20.66 -2.14 -17.60
N LEU A 215 -21.76 -1.46 -17.90
CA LEU A 215 -21.75 -0.41 -18.93
C LEU A 215 -20.76 0.69 -18.56
N LEU A 216 -20.17 1.31 -19.58
CA LEU A 216 -19.26 2.45 -19.43
C LEU A 216 -20.05 3.75 -19.64
N ASP A 217 -19.96 4.69 -18.69
CA ASP A 217 -20.35 6.08 -18.86
C ASP A 217 -19.07 6.95 -18.92
N ARG A 218 -18.87 7.67 -20.02
CA ARG A 218 -17.65 8.45 -20.30
C ARG A 218 -16.37 7.62 -20.16
N GLY A 219 -16.45 6.36 -20.57
CA GLY A 219 -15.38 5.40 -20.45
C GLY A 219 -15.11 4.89 -19.03
N VAL A 220 -15.90 5.25 -18.01
CA VAL A 220 -15.78 4.77 -16.62
C VAL A 220 -16.89 3.76 -16.33
N PRO A 221 -16.64 2.65 -15.62
CA PRO A 221 -17.67 1.74 -15.12
C PRO A 221 -18.79 2.49 -14.37
N VAL A 222 -20.05 2.21 -14.69
CA VAL A 222 -21.19 2.76 -13.93
C VAL A 222 -21.23 2.14 -12.53
N LYS A 223 -21.20 2.99 -11.50
CA LYS A 223 -21.24 2.58 -10.09
C LYS A 223 -22.47 1.72 -9.81
N SER A 224 -22.25 0.59 -9.13
CA SER A 224 -23.30 -0.32 -8.65
C SER A 224 -24.32 -0.73 -9.71
N TYR A 225 -23.88 -0.97 -10.96
CA TYR A 225 -24.78 -1.28 -12.08
C TYR A 225 -25.70 -2.48 -11.81
N TYR A 226 -25.23 -3.47 -11.05
CA TYR A 226 -26.00 -4.66 -10.66
C TYR A 226 -26.43 -4.62 -9.19
N GLN A 227 -27.00 -3.49 -8.76
CA GLN A 227 -27.61 -3.37 -7.43
C GLN A 227 -29.04 -3.91 -7.47
N THR A 228 -29.40 -4.72 -6.48
CA THR A 228 -30.72 -5.35 -6.41
C THR A 228 -31.80 -4.50 -5.75
N ASP A 229 -31.46 -3.34 -5.17
CA ASP A 229 -32.41 -2.39 -4.55
C ASP A 229 -31.95 -0.91 -4.67
N SER A 230 -32.88 0.04 -4.43
CA SER A 230 -32.72 1.51 -4.56
C SER A 230 -31.55 2.11 -3.71
N PRO A 231 -30.94 3.25 -4.12
CA PRO A 231 -29.60 3.64 -3.67
C PRO A 231 -29.55 4.24 -2.25
N VAL A 232 -28.55 3.80 -1.47
CA VAL A 232 -28.14 4.40 -0.19
C VAL A 232 -26.86 5.21 -0.40
N GLN A 233 -26.86 6.48 0.00
CA GLN A 233 -25.68 7.35 -0.01
C GLN A 233 -24.78 7.06 1.20
N SER A 234 -23.47 6.94 0.95
CA SER A 234 -22.44 6.85 1.98
C SER A 234 -21.73 8.20 2.15
N THR A 235 -21.44 8.55 3.41
CA THR A 235 -20.74 9.76 3.84
C THR A 235 -19.29 9.45 4.24
N ASP A 236 -18.33 10.20 3.72
CA ASP A 236 -16.89 10.00 3.92
C ASP A 236 -16.30 10.90 5.03
N ASN A 237 -15.44 10.32 5.88
CA ASN A 237 -14.45 11.08 6.66
C ASN A 237 -13.25 10.20 7.08
N SER A 238 -12.04 10.51 6.61
CA SER A 238 -10.81 10.61 7.42
C SER A 238 -9.56 10.86 6.56
N SER A 239 -8.51 11.37 7.21
CA SER A 239 -7.28 11.95 6.65
C SER A 239 -6.04 11.14 7.03
N ILE A 240 -5.22 10.69 6.06
CA ILE A 240 -3.78 10.39 6.24
C ILE A 240 -3.07 10.58 4.88
N PRO A 241 -1.91 11.28 4.80
CA PRO A 241 -1.18 11.45 3.55
C PRO A 241 -0.14 10.34 3.33
N SER A 242 -0.23 9.71 2.16
CA SER A 242 0.81 8.90 1.48
C SER A 242 0.49 9.01 -0.05
N PRO A 243 1.32 8.52 -0.99
CA PRO A 243 1.08 8.77 -2.43
C PRO A 243 -0.35 8.36 -2.82
N TYR A 244 -1.15 9.35 -3.22
CA TYR A 244 -2.58 9.16 -3.39
C TYR A 244 -2.88 8.49 -4.74
N LEU A 245 -3.25 7.21 -4.71
CA LEU A 245 -3.64 6.47 -5.90
C LEU A 245 -5.13 6.72 -6.21
N LEU A 246 -5.40 7.39 -7.33
CA LEU A 246 -6.73 7.38 -7.95
C LEU A 246 -6.96 6.03 -8.63
N SER A 247 -7.48 5.07 -7.90
CA SER A 247 -7.86 3.76 -8.44
C SER A 247 -9.37 3.67 -8.66
N ALA A 248 -9.78 3.31 -9.86
CA ALA A 248 -11.09 2.72 -10.12
C ALA A 248 -10.87 1.42 -10.88
N TYR A 249 -11.59 0.35 -10.50
CA TYR A 249 -11.56 -0.90 -11.24
C TYR A 249 -12.78 -1.00 -12.14
N GLY A 250 -12.58 -1.64 -13.29
CA GLY A 250 -13.62 -2.00 -14.25
C GLY A 250 -13.34 -3.41 -14.75
N ILE A 251 -14.41 -4.17 -14.96
CA ILE A 251 -14.31 -5.62 -15.22
C ILE A 251 -14.15 -5.93 -16.71
N ASP A 252 -14.34 -4.93 -17.58
CA ASP A 252 -14.23 -5.10 -19.02
C ASP A 252 -13.01 -4.39 -19.63
N ASN A 253 -12.33 -5.12 -20.52
CA ASN A 253 -11.13 -4.68 -21.23
C ASN A 253 -11.43 -4.44 -22.74
N ILE A 254 -12.70 -4.25 -23.09
CA ILE A 254 -13.19 -3.94 -24.45
C ILE A 254 -13.21 -2.41 -24.71
N ALA A 255 -12.68 -1.60 -23.79
CA ALA A 255 -12.63 -0.15 -23.95
C ALA A 255 -11.98 0.27 -25.29
N THR A 256 -12.73 1.05 -26.07
CA THR A 256 -12.26 1.59 -27.34
C THR A 256 -11.33 2.79 -27.09
N ALA A 257 -10.63 3.23 -28.14
CA ALA A 257 -9.80 4.43 -28.08
C ALA A 257 -10.61 5.67 -27.65
N ASN A 258 -11.89 5.76 -28.06
CA ASN A 258 -12.78 6.84 -27.66
C ASN A 258 -13.15 6.76 -26.17
N ASP A 259 -13.44 5.56 -25.65
CA ASP A 259 -13.71 5.37 -24.21
C ASP A 259 -12.50 5.77 -23.36
N ILE A 260 -11.30 5.43 -23.82
CA ILE A 260 -10.04 5.81 -23.18
C ILE A 260 -9.89 7.34 -23.15
N LEU A 261 -10.11 8.01 -24.28
CA LEU A 261 -10.05 9.48 -24.38
C LEU A 261 -11.09 10.16 -23.50
N GLN A 262 -12.34 9.68 -23.49
CA GLN A 262 -13.40 10.20 -22.63
C GLN A 262 -13.07 10.01 -21.16
N ARG A 263 -12.48 8.86 -20.79
CA ARG A 263 -12.02 8.61 -19.43
C ARG A 263 -10.90 9.58 -19.03
N TRP A 264 -9.90 9.77 -19.89
CA TRP A 264 -8.84 10.74 -19.66
C TRP A 264 -9.41 12.15 -19.55
N TRP A 265 -10.36 12.52 -20.40
CA TRP A 265 -11.05 13.80 -20.30
C TRP A 265 -11.72 13.99 -18.93
N TYR A 266 -12.53 13.01 -18.55
CA TYR A 266 -13.31 13.03 -17.33
C TYR A 266 -12.42 13.16 -16.09
N ILE A 267 -11.37 12.34 -16.00
CA ILE A 267 -10.45 12.31 -14.86
C ILE A 267 -9.55 13.56 -14.87
N LEU A 268 -8.88 13.82 -15.99
CA LEU A 268 -7.79 14.80 -16.05
C LEU A 268 -8.29 16.24 -16.11
N PHE A 269 -9.37 16.50 -16.86
CA PHE A 269 -9.79 17.86 -17.15
C PHE A 269 -11.06 18.25 -16.40
N ASN A 270 -12.05 17.37 -16.27
CA ASN A 270 -13.30 17.74 -15.58
C ASN A 270 -13.13 17.66 -14.05
N GLN A 271 -12.77 16.49 -13.52
CA GLN A 271 -12.81 16.25 -12.08
C GLN A 271 -11.62 16.87 -11.32
N SER A 272 -10.43 16.87 -11.93
CA SER A 272 -9.22 17.45 -11.32
C SER A 272 -9.25 18.98 -11.33
N LEU A 273 -9.65 19.61 -12.44
CA LEU A 273 -9.72 21.07 -12.56
C LEU A 273 -10.79 21.68 -11.64
N GLN A 274 -11.96 21.04 -11.52
CA GLN A 274 -13.01 21.47 -10.59
C GLN A 274 -12.54 21.54 -9.14
N ARG A 275 -11.49 20.77 -8.81
CA ARG A 275 -10.86 20.73 -7.49
C ARG A 275 -9.51 21.46 -7.49
N ASN A 276 -9.28 22.39 -8.42
CA ASN A 276 -8.05 23.19 -8.49
C ASN A 276 -6.74 22.37 -8.56
N VAL A 277 -6.80 21.12 -9.01
CA VAL A 277 -5.63 20.29 -9.29
C VAL A 277 -5.30 20.40 -10.78
N ARG A 278 -4.11 20.88 -11.09
CA ARG A 278 -3.58 21.08 -12.45
C ARG A 278 -2.68 19.93 -12.84
N ILE A 279 -3.07 19.19 -13.87
CA ILE A 279 -2.25 18.10 -14.39
C ILE A 279 -1.29 18.65 -15.45
N ILE A 280 0.02 18.49 -15.18
CA ILE A 280 1.09 19.03 -16.05
C ILE A 280 1.57 18.02 -17.10
N GLY A 281 1.27 16.74 -16.89
CA GLY A 281 1.67 15.67 -17.80
C GLY A 281 0.93 14.38 -17.49
N PHE A 282 0.90 13.51 -18.49
CA PHE A 282 0.20 12.24 -18.41
C PHE A 282 1.02 11.12 -19.07
N SER A 283 1.19 10.00 -18.38
CA SER A 283 1.77 8.78 -18.93
C SER A 283 0.75 7.64 -18.93
N SER A 284 0.93 6.71 -19.87
CA SER A 284 0.16 5.47 -19.95
C SER A 284 1.03 4.41 -20.59
N ASP A 285 0.70 3.15 -20.35
CA ASP A 285 1.42 2.04 -20.98
C ASP A 285 1.28 2.04 -22.50
N ALA A 286 2.29 1.48 -23.16
CA ALA A 286 2.35 1.35 -24.61
C ALA A 286 1.53 0.17 -25.15
N ASP A 287 0.51 -0.28 -24.40
CA ASP A 287 -0.39 -1.34 -24.87
C ASP A 287 -1.05 -0.92 -26.19
N PRO A 288 -1.26 -1.87 -27.12
CA PRO A 288 -1.93 -1.58 -28.40
C PRO A 288 -3.30 -0.90 -28.28
N LYS A 289 -3.96 -1.02 -27.13
CA LYS A 289 -5.24 -0.38 -26.82
C LYS A 289 -5.12 1.11 -26.55
N TYR A 290 -4.01 1.56 -25.96
CA TYR A 290 -3.75 2.96 -25.65
C TYR A 290 -3.13 3.73 -26.82
N LEU A 291 -2.35 3.07 -27.67
CA LEU A 291 -1.65 3.72 -28.79
C LEU A 291 -2.57 4.54 -29.72
N PRO A 292 -3.78 4.08 -30.10
CA PRO A 292 -4.69 4.90 -30.91
C PRO A 292 -5.17 6.15 -30.16
N ALA A 293 -5.50 6.03 -28.87
CA ALA A 293 -5.91 7.16 -28.04
C ALA A 293 -4.74 8.16 -27.86
N MET A 294 -3.52 7.67 -27.61
CA MET A 294 -2.32 8.50 -27.55
C MET A 294 -2.07 9.23 -28.86
N ARG A 295 -2.18 8.55 -30.00
CA ARG A 295 -2.00 9.16 -31.33
C ARG A 295 -2.99 10.28 -31.57
N LEU A 296 -4.27 10.06 -31.23
CA LEU A 296 -5.32 11.07 -31.36
C LEU A 296 -5.07 12.27 -30.43
N MET A 297 -4.73 12.01 -29.17
CA MET A 297 -4.44 13.05 -28.19
C MET A 297 -3.20 13.88 -28.57
N SER A 298 -2.10 13.23 -28.96
CA SER A 298 -0.88 13.90 -29.40
C SER A 298 -1.10 14.71 -30.68
N GLY A 299 -1.91 14.19 -31.61
CA GLY A 299 -2.32 14.92 -32.81
C GLY A 299 -3.12 16.18 -32.47
N PHE A 300 -4.08 16.06 -31.55
CA PHE A 300 -4.89 17.18 -31.07
C PHE A 300 -4.03 18.25 -30.37
N LEU A 301 -3.19 17.85 -29.41
CA LEU A 301 -2.32 18.76 -28.65
C LEU A 301 -1.24 19.41 -29.53
N GLY A 302 -0.72 18.67 -30.51
CA GLY A 302 0.25 19.19 -31.48
C GLY A 302 -0.37 20.18 -32.48
N ALA A 303 -1.63 19.97 -32.87
CA ALA A 303 -2.34 20.86 -33.78
C ALA A 303 -2.85 22.14 -33.11
N LEU A 304 -3.07 22.11 -31.78
CA LEU A 304 -3.61 23.23 -31.01
C LEU A 304 -2.71 23.59 -29.81
N PRO A 305 -1.52 24.19 -30.05
CA PRO A 305 -0.66 24.65 -28.97
C PRO A 305 -1.35 25.76 -28.15
N ASN A 306 -1.25 25.69 -26.83
CA ASN A 306 -1.80 26.66 -25.87
C ASN A 306 -3.34 26.75 -25.83
N PHE A 307 -4.04 25.70 -26.28
CA PHE A 307 -5.49 25.65 -26.23
C PHE A 307 -6.00 25.36 -24.82
N GLN A 308 -6.98 26.12 -24.34
CA GLN A 308 -7.66 25.84 -23.07
C GLN A 308 -8.67 24.72 -23.26
N VAL A 309 -8.15 23.49 -23.22
CA VAL A 309 -8.88 22.24 -23.48
C VAL A 309 -10.23 22.19 -22.74
N HIS A 310 -10.28 22.58 -21.47
CA HIS A 310 -11.50 22.56 -20.64
C HIS A 310 -12.69 23.40 -21.17
N GLN A 311 -12.48 24.35 -22.08
CA GLN A 311 -13.53 25.19 -22.66
C GLN A 311 -14.31 24.49 -23.80
N TYR A 312 -13.83 23.34 -24.27
CA TYR A 312 -14.38 22.66 -25.45
C TYR A 312 -14.59 21.16 -25.21
N PRO A 313 -15.61 20.76 -24.41
CA PRO A 313 -15.90 19.36 -24.13
C PRO A 313 -16.26 18.51 -25.37
N GLN A 314 -16.57 19.16 -26.50
CA GLN A 314 -16.82 18.50 -27.78
C GLN A 314 -15.55 18.22 -28.61
N ALA A 315 -14.36 18.68 -28.17
CA ALA A 315 -13.11 18.54 -28.91
C ALA A 315 -12.73 17.09 -29.24
N PHE A 316 -13.25 16.12 -28.48
CA PHE A 316 -13.03 14.69 -28.68
C PHE A 316 -14.26 13.94 -29.22
N GLN A 317 -15.31 14.63 -29.68
CA GLN A 317 -16.36 14.00 -30.47
C GLN A 317 -15.86 13.74 -31.89
N ILE A 318 -15.03 12.72 -32.03
CA ILE A 318 -14.57 12.25 -33.34
C ILE A 318 -15.73 11.49 -33.96
N LYS A 319 -16.37 12.07 -34.98
CA LYS A 319 -17.20 11.28 -35.90
C LYS A 319 -16.23 10.39 -36.68
N ILE A 320 -16.18 9.11 -36.32
CA ILE A 320 -15.47 8.08 -37.08
C ILE A 320 -16.26 7.78 -38.35
#